data_AF-A0A345UG54-F1
#
_entry.id   AF-A0A345UG54-F1
#
_cell.length_a   1.000
_cell.length_b   1.000
_cell.length_c   1.000
_cell.angle_alpha   90.00
_cell.angle_beta   90.00
_cell.angle_gamma   90.00
#
_symmetry.space_group_name_H-M   'P 1'
#
loop_
_entity.id
_entity.type
_entity.pdbx_description
1 polymer ?
#
loop_
_entity_poly.entity_id
_entity_poly.type
_entity_poly.pdbx_seq_one_letter_code
_entity_poly.pdbx_strand_id
1 'polypeptide(L)'
;MFTPSTIRTLLVIGLLLGSTPVLAQHGHGHHHEQQDASNLSELEALYWQRLEDSRQNFVQADVDFMTDMIVHHAQALIMSRLSPENGASPAVQRLSARIINAQQDEIALMQQWLRDRSQPVPIVHFDGIEMHVSMEQPQSAHSDMHAQHDANAHHHEADHASEGHENHHPENDHHHAHEHEQHTAHEPDHHVSHGHHGHGHEHGHNHDDMPGMLTQAQLEELAAARDAEFDRLFLTFMIEHHEGAVYMVNELFMADGAGTDLESYRLAVDIYAEQVTEIAMMRKMLERKGFDVPEPLRELQEQQARLRNPQAAGNEPHGHHAPETEPAPAQPQHRHHHH
;
A
#
# COMPACT_ATOMS: atom_id res chain seq x y z
N MET A 1 -16.06 6.74 25.30
CA MET A 1 -16.48 8.14 25.04
C MET A 1 -15.71 9.06 25.98
N PHE A 2 -14.60 9.64 25.50
CA PHE A 2 -13.90 10.74 26.17
C PHE A 2 -13.28 11.60 25.08
N THR A 3 -13.73 12.84 24.95
CA THR A 3 -13.07 13.90 24.17
C THR A 3 -12.33 14.82 25.14
N PRO A 4 -11.07 15.19 24.88
CA PRO A 4 -10.47 16.36 25.49
C PRO A 4 -10.25 17.45 24.43
N SER A 5 -11.09 18.48 24.51
CA SER A 5 -10.77 19.82 24.05
C SER A 5 -9.78 20.46 25.04
N THR A 6 -8.88 21.28 24.52
CA THR A 6 -7.99 22.25 25.20
C THR A 6 -6.85 21.69 26.05
N ILE A 7 -5.61 21.93 25.60
CA ILE A 7 -4.54 22.68 26.29
C ILE A 7 -3.43 22.92 25.25
N ARG A 8 -3.38 24.15 24.71
CA ARG A 8 -2.25 24.66 23.91
C ARG A 8 -1.34 25.40 24.89
N THR A 9 -0.16 24.85 25.21
CA THR A 9 0.85 25.51 26.04
C THR A 9 1.79 26.30 25.12
N LEU A 10 1.70 27.63 25.16
CA LEU A 10 2.67 28.56 24.56
C LEU A 10 3.80 28.84 25.57
N LEU A 11 5.05 28.61 25.16
CA LEU A 11 6.24 29.05 25.88
C LEU A 11 6.73 30.37 25.25
N VAL A 12 6.52 31.49 25.94
CA VAL A 12 7.08 32.80 25.57
C VAL A 12 8.33 33.05 26.40
N ILE A 13 9.50 33.09 25.76
CA ILE A 13 10.74 33.58 26.38
C ILE A 13 10.87 35.06 26.04
N GLY A 14 10.75 35.91 27.06
CA GLY A 14 10.97 37.35 26.95
C GLY A 14 12.45 37.71 27.02
N LEU A 15 12.87 38.66 26.17
CA LEU A 15 14.11 39.42 26.34
C LEU A 15 13.76 40.91 26.39
N LEU A 16 13.97 41.51 27.56
CA LEU A 16 13.75 42.93 27.87
C LEU A 16 15.09 43.63 28.13
N LEU A 17 15.51 44.48 27.21
CA LEU A 17 16.42 45.64 27.40
C LEU A 17 16.05 46.58 26.23
N GLY A 18 15.74 47.86 26.33
CA GLY A 18 15.82 48.92 27.32
C GLY A 18 15.59 50.22 26.53
N SER A 19 14.66 51.07 26.95
CA SER A 19 14.12 52.18 26.14
C SER A 19 14.96 53.47 26.18
N THR A 20 14.99 54.20 25.07
CA THR A 20 15.03 55.68 25.05
C THR A 20 14.02 56.20 24.00
N PRO A 21 13.34 57.34 24.24
CA PRO A 21 12.29 57.83 23.36
C PRO A 21 12.82 58.85 22.33
N VAL A 22 12.41 58.71 21.08
CA VAL A 22 12.44 59.79 20.08
C VAL A 22 11.02 60.00 19.59
N LEU A 23 10.49 61.21 19.83
CA LEU A 23 9.22 61.71 19.34
C LEU A 23 9.40 62.27 17.92
N ALA A 24 8.76 61.64 16.93
CA ALA A 24 8.31 62.23 15.67
C ALA A 24 7.32 61.25 15.00
N GLN A 25 6.01 61.44 15.15
CA GLN A 25 5.14 62.21 14.27
C GLN A 25 4.85 61.51 12.90
N HIS A 26 3.65 60.93 12.83
CA HIS A 26 2.80 60.68 11.64
C HIS A 26 3.03 59.43 10.76
N GLY A 27 1.99 58.59 10.70
CA GLY A 27 1.57 57.89 9.48
C GLY A 27 1.65 56.35 9.50
N HIS A 28 0.48 55.72 9.39
CA HIS A 28 0.24 54.36 8.89
C HIS A 28 0.52 53.17 9.82
N GLY A 29 -0.29 53.05 10.88
CA GLY A 29 -0.67 51.73 11.39
C GLY A 29 -1.78 51.17 10.49
N HIS A 30 -1.50 50.09 9.76
CA HIS A 30 -2.45 49.11 9.21
C HIS A 30 -1.77 48.08 8.27
N HIS A 31 -0.46 48.18 7.98
CA HIS A 31 0.21 47.31 7.00
C HIS A 31 1.06 46.14 7.56
N HIS A 32 1.32 46.08 8.88
CA HIS A 32 2.19 45.02 9.44
C HIS A 32 1.45 43.74 9.82
N GLU A 33 0.18 43.82 10.25
CA GLU A 33 -0.58 42.65 10.73
C GLU A 33 -1.09 41.77 9.56
N GLN A 34 -1.39 42.38 8.41
CA GLN A 34 -1.76 41.65 7.18
C GLN A 34 -0.58 40.91 6.54
N GLN A 35 0.65 41.43 6.66
CA GLN A 35 1.85 40.78 6.12
C GLN A 35 2.26 39.55 6.93
N ASP A 36 2.18 39.60 8.25
CA ASP A 36 2.45 38.42 9.09
C ASP A 36 1.40 37.31 8.89
N ALA A 37 0.13 37.67 8.71
CA ALA A 37 -0.93 36.71 8.39
C ALA A 37 -0.80 36.12 6.97
N SER A 38 -0.41 36.91 5.97
CA SER A 38 -0.15 36.40 4.61
C SER A 38 1.08 35.48 4.56
N ASN A 39 2.13 35.82 5.30
CA ASN A 39 3.33 34.98 5.41
C ASN A 39 3.04 33.64 6.10
N LEU A 40 2.15 33.62 7.10
CA LEU A 40 1.70 32.40 7.76
C LEU A 40 0.83 31.53 6.83
N SER A 41 -0.11 32.14 6.10
CA SER A 41 -0.95 31.42 5.13
C SER A 41 -0.14 30.84 3.97
N GLU A 42 0.86 31.56 3.47
CA GLU A 42 1.75 31.09 2.41
C GLU A 42 2.68 29.97 2.91
N LEU A 43 3.21 30.09 4.13
CA LEU A 43 4.00 29.02 4.76
C LEU A 43 3.16 27.77 5.01
N GLU A 44 1.90 27.91 5.43
CA GLU A 44 0.96 26.82 5.59
C GLU A 44 0.65 26.15 4.25
N ALA A 45 0.41 26.91 3.18
CA ALA A 45 0.21 26.37 1.84
C ALA A 45 1.44 25.59 1.34
N LEU A 46 2.64 26.12 1.53
CA LEU A 46 3.90 25.43 1.17
C LEU A 46 4.12 24.16 2.00
N TYR A 47 3.73 24.17 3.27
CA TYR A 47 3.79 22.98 4.13
C TYR A 47 2.87 21.88 3.61
N TRP A 48 1.61 22.21 3.32
CA TRP A 48 0.64 21.26 2.76
C TRP A 48 1.05 20.76 1.38
N GLN A 49 1.55 21.64 0.50
CA GLN A 49 2.07 21.24 -0.81
C GLN A 49 3.23 20.25 -0.67
N ARG A 50 4.19 20.49 0.22
CA ARG A 50 5.31 19.57 0.41
C ARG A 50 4.87 18.22 0.96
N LEU A 51 3.88 18.19 1.85
CA LEU A 51 3.32 16.94 2.35
C LEU A 51 2.64 16.16 1.21
N GLU A 52 1.87 16.85 0.37
CA GLU A 52 1.23 16.23 -0.79
C GLU A 52 2.26 15.71 -1.79
N ASP A 53 3.25 16.53 -2.17
CA ASP A 53 4.34 16.14 -3.05
C ASP A 53 5.11 14.91 -2.50
N SER A 54 5.30 14.84 -1.18
CA SER A 54 5.91 13.68 -0.52
C SER A 54 5.02 12.44 -0.58
N ARG A 55 3.69 12.57 -0.43
CA ARG A 55 2.74 11.45 -0.53
C ARG A 55 2.70 10.85 -1.93
N GLN A 56 2.94 11.69 -2.95
CA GLN A 56 2.96 11.26 -4.35
C GLN A 56 4.32 10.67 -4.79
N ASN A 57 5.33 10.65 -3.90
CA ASN A 57 6.64 10.10 -4.20
C ASN A 57 6.70 8.57 -3.97
N PHE A 58 5.90 7.83 -4.74
CA PHE A 58 5.89 6.37 -4.75
C PHE A 58 5.98 5.85 -6.20
N VAL A 59 6.37 4.59 -6.36
CA VAL A 59 6.38 3.89 -7.65
C VAL A 59 5.45 2.68 -7.62
N GLN A 60 5.23 2.06 -8.78
CA GLN A 60 4.35 0.88 -8.88
C GLN A 60 4.77 -0.25 -7.94
N ALA A 61 6.08 -0.45 -7.73
CA ALA A 61 6.58 -1.47 -6.80
C ALA A 61 6.13 -1.23 -5.34
N ASP A 62 5.93 0.03 -4.92
CA ASP A 62 5.35 0.31 -3.60
C ASP A 62 3.87 -0.13 -3.56
N VAL A 63 3.11 0.14 -4.62
CA VAL A 63 1.70 -0.27 -4.74
C VAL A 63 1.56 -1.79 -4.74
N ASP A 64 2.40 -2.47 -5.51
CA ASP A 64 2.42 -3.93 -5.62
C ASP A 64 2.79 -4.55 -4.26
N PHE A 65 3.83 -4.03 -3.59
CA PHE A 65 4.21 -4.47 -2.25
C PHE A 65 3.07 -4.33 -1.23
N MET A 66 2.40 -3.18 -1.16
CA MET A 66 1.29 -2.99 -0.23
C MET A 66 0.13 -3.94 -0.56
N THR A 67 -0.19 -4.08 -1.84
CA THR A 67 -1.28 -4.93 -2.33
C THR A 67 -1.05 -6.39 -1.96
N ASP A 68 0.15 -6.90 -2.25
CA ASP A 68 0.53 -8.28 -2.03
C ASP A 68 0.72 -8.59 -0.54
N MET A 69 1.38 -7.70 0.20
CA MET A 69 1.63 -7.90 1.64
C MET A 69 0.33 -7.86 2.46
N ILE A 70 -0.72 -7.14 2.04
CA ILE A 70 -2.05 -7.24 2.68
C ILE A 70 -2.58 -8.68 2.60
N VAL A 71 -2.50 -9.30 1.42
CA VAL A 71 -3.00 -10.66 1.20
C VAL A 71 -2.13 -11.69 1.92
N HIS A 72 -0.81 -11.48 1.93
CA HIS A 72 0.17 -12.30 2.65
C HIS A 72 -0.13 -12.31 4.16
N HIS A 73 -0.21 -11.13 4.78
CA HIS A 73 -0.54 -10.99 6.20
C HIS A 73 -1.91 -11.59 6.56
N ALA A 74 -2.90 -11.46 5.67
CA ALA A 74 -4.21 -12.01 5.92
C ALA A 74 -4.18 -13.55 6.08
N GLN A 75 -3.31 -14.26 5.37
CA GLN A 75 -3.16 -15.71 5.53
C GLN A 75 -2.55 -16.08 6.90
N ALA A 76 -1.59 -15.31 7.40
CA ALA A 76 -1.05 -15.51 8.75
C ALA A 76 -2.11 -15.27 9.85
N LEU A 77 -3.12 -14.42 9.62
CA LEU A 77 -4.29 -14.32 10.50
C LEU A 77 -5.11 -15.62 10.51
N ILE A 78 -5.32 -16.26 9.36
CA ILE A 78 -6.01 -17.56 9.25
C ILE A 78 -5.27 -18.61 10.07
N MET A 79 -3.98 -18.78 9.83
CA MET A 79 -3.13 -19.75 10.54
C MET A 79 -3.16 -19.52 12.05
N SER A 80 -3.06 -18.25 12.49
CA SER A 80 -3.00 -17.89 13.90
C SER A 80 -4.34 -18.10 14.63
N ARG A 81 -5.48 -17.93 13.95
CA ARG A 81 -6.81 -18.14 14.53
C ARG A 81 -7.12 -19.61 14.81
N LEU A 82 -6.47 -20.56 14.13
CA LEU A 82 -6.60 -22.00 14.40
C LEU A 82 -6.01 -22.42 15.76
N SER A 83 -5.10 -21.60 16.32
CA SER A 83 -4.28 -21.95 17.48
C SER A 83 -5.07 -22.34 18.74
N PRO A 84 -6.10 -21.59 19.19
CA PRO A 84 -6.84 -21.96 20.40
C PRO A 84 -7.65 -23.25 20.23
N GLU A 85 -8.31 -23.43 19.08
CA GLU A 85 -9.23 -24.55 18.82
C GLU A 85 -8.49 -25.86 18.56
N ASN A 86 -7.26 -25.79 18.03
CA ASN A 86 -6.46 -26.96 17.70
C ASN A 86 -5.56 -27.45 18.85
N GLY A 87 -5.71 -26.89 20.05
CA GLY A 87 -4.97 -27.34 21.23
C GLY A 87 -3.51 -26.89 21.28
N ALA A 88 -3.18 -25.76 20.62
CA ALA A 88 -1.82 -25.24 20.61
C ALA A 88 -1.29 -24.99 22.03
N SER A 89 0.01 -25.15 22.25
CA SER A 89 0.60 -24.89 23.56
C SER A 89 0.46 -23.42 23.97
N PRO A 90 0.50 -23.08 25.28
CA PRO A 90 0.39 -21.69 25.72
C PRO A 90 1.44 -20.75 25.12
N ALA A 91 2.61 -21.26 24.74
CA ALA A 91 3.64 -20.47 24.07
C ALA A 91 3.25 -20.11 22.64
N VAL A 92 2.69 -21.07 21.90
CA VAL A 92 2.21 -20.86 20.52
C VAL A 92 0.98 -19.97 20.52
N GLN A 93 0.00 -20.17 21.42
CA GLN A 93 -1.15 -19.27 21.54
C GLN A 93 -0.75 -17.81 21.79
N ARG A 94 0.24 -17.56 22.64
CA ARG A 94 0.77 -16.19 22.87
C ARG A 94 1.47 -15.61 21.65
N LEU A 95 2.13 -16.44 20.84
CA LEU A 95 2.73 -16.00 19.59
C LEU A 95 1.63 -15.67 18.58
N SER A 96 0.67 -16.57 18.36
CA SER A 96 -0.48 -16.35 17.48
C SER A 96 -1.24 -15.07 17.81
N ALA A 97 -1.47 -14.78 19.10
CA ALA A 97 -2.13 -13.54 19.51
C ALA A 97 -1.32 -12.27 19.19
N ARG A 98 0.02 -12.33 19.24
CA ARG A 98 0.87 -11.20 18.85
C ARG A 98 0.86 -10.99 17.34
N ILE A 99 1.00 -12.07 16.58
CA ILE A 99 0.92 -12.05 15.11
C ILE A 99 -0.42 -11.44 14.67
N ILE A 100 -1.53 -11.88 15.26
CA ILE A 100 -2.85 -11.34 14.94
C ILE A 100 -2.90 -9.83 15.14
N ASN A 101 -2.46 -9.34 16.31
CA ASN A 101 -2.54 -7.90 16.60
C ASN A 101 -1.63 -7.08 15.68
N ALA A 102 -0.37 -7.49 15.53
CA ALA A 102 0.61 -6.77 14.71
C ALA A 102 0.16 -6.73 13.24
N GLN A 103 -0.14 -7.89 12.66
CA GLN A 103 -0.46 -7.96 11.24
C GLN A 103 -1.82 -7.36 10.89
N GLN A 104 -2.78 -7.31 11.83
CA GLN A 104 -4.02 -6.55 11.63
C GLN A 104 -3.76 -5.04 11.55
N ASP A 105 -2.90 -4.52 12.43
CA ASP A 105 -2.53 -3.10 12.42
C ASP A 105 -1.76 -2.76 11.14
N GLU A 106 -0.83 -3.63 10.71
CA GLU A 106 -0.08 -3.46 9.46
C GLU A 106 -0.98 -3.51 8.22
N ILE A 107 -1.94 -4.45 8.14
CA ILE A 107 -2.94 -4.48 7.07
C ILE A 107 -3.71 -3.15 7.01
N ALA A 108 -4.13 -2.62 8.16
CA ALA A 108 -4.85 -1.36 8.20
C ALA A 108 -3.98 -0.19 7.69
N LEU A 109 -2.69 -0.17 8.03
CA LEU A 109 -1.74 0.82 7.53
C LEU A 109 -1.56 0.74 6.02
N MET A 110 -1.38 -0.47 5.46
CA MET A 110 -1.23 -0.67 4.01
C MET A 110 -2.50 -0.28 3.24
N GLN A 111 -3.67 -0.69 3.75
CA GLN A 111 -4.95 -0.31 3.14
C GLN A 111 -5.14 1.20 3.16
N GLN A 112 -4.81 1.86 4.27
CA GLN A 112 -4.87 3.31 4.36
C GLN A 112 -3.89 3.99 3.39
N TRP A 113 -2.66 3.49 3.30
CA TRP A 113 -1.64 4.00 2.36
C TRP A 113 -2.14 3.96 0.90
N LEU A 114 -2.80 2.86 0.50
CA LEU A 114 -3.39 2.70 -0.83
C LEU A 114 -4.56 3.67 -1.05
N ARG A 115 -5.48 3.80 -0.08
CA ARG A 115 -6.60 4.76 -0.16
C ARG A 115 -6.12 6.19 -0.32
N ASP A 116 -5.13 6.56 0.47
CA ASP A 116 -4.54 7.89 0.50
C ASP A 116 -3.88 8.29 -0.82
N ARG A 117 -3.58 7.31 -1.67
CA ARG A 117 -2.95 7.47 -2.98
C ARG A 117 -3.89 7.07 -4.13
N SER A 118 -5.20 6.97 -3.83
CA SER A 118 -6.25 6.58 -4.79
C SER A 118 -5.92 5.31 -5.56
N GLN A 119 -5.29 4.34 -4.89
CA GLN A 119 -4.99 3.02 -5.46
C GLN A 119 -6.12 2.04 -5.12
N PRO A 120 -6.33 1.00 -5.95
CA PRO A 120 -7.20 -0.12 -5.60
C PRO A 120 -6.76 -0.77 -4.28
N VAL A 121 -7.71 -1.11 -3.43
CA VAL A 121 -7.43 -1.64 -2.08
C VAL A 121 -7.93 -3.08 -1.97
N PRO A 122 -7.05 -4.05 -1.69
CA PRO A 122 -7.47 -5.41 -1.37
C PRO A 122 -8.27 -5.45 -0.06
N ILE A 123 -9.49 -5.96 -0.15
CA ILE A 123 -10.35 -6.29 0.98
C ILE A 123 -10.43 -7.81 1.06
N VAL A 124 -9.86 -8.35 2.13
CA VAL A 124 -9.80 -9.79 2.37
C VAL A 124 -10.99 -10.24 3.22
N HIS A 125 -11.67 -11.26 2.74
CA HIS A 125 -12.78 -11.94 3.41
C HIS A 125 -12.36 -13.37 3.74
N PHE A 126 -12.85 -13.89 4.86
CA PHE A 126 -12.52 -15.23 5.35
C PHE A 126 -13.79 -16.07 5.46
N ASP A 127 -13.77 -17.25 4.84
CA ASP A 127 -14.80 -18.28 4.99
C ASP A 127 -14.16 -19.54 5.59
N GLY A 128 -14.01 -19.53 6.92
CA GLY A 128 -13.24 -20.56 7.62
C GLY A 128 -11.74 -20.42 7.34
N ILE A 129 -11.18 -21.38 6.59
CA ILE A 129 -9.78 -21.35 6.15
C ILE A 129 -9.63 -20.84 4.71
N GLU A 130 -10.74 -20.66 4.00
CA GLU A 130 -10.72 -20.10 2.64
C GLU A 130 -10.58 -18.58 2.71
N MET A 131 -9.76 -18.04 1.82
CA MET A 131 -9.49 -16.61 1.70
C MET A 131 -10.00 -16.11 0.37
N HIS A 132 -10.83 -15.08 0.39
CA HIS A 132 -11.33 -14.41 -0.80
C HIS A 132 -10.89 -12.96 -0.80
N VAL A 133 -10.29 -12.51 -1.90
CA VAL A 133 -9.86 -11.12 -2.07
C VAL A 133 -10.81 -10.41 -3.01
N SER A 134 -11.29 -9.25 -2.61
CA SER A 134 -12.06 -8.33 -3.44
C SER A 134 -11.31 -7.00 -3.53
N MET A 135 -11.44 -6.29 -4.65
CA MET A 135 -10.77 -5.00 -4.84
C MET A 135 -11.76 -3.87 -4.64
N GLU A 136 -11.53 -3.04 -3.62
CA GLU A 136 -12.19 -1.75 -3.52
C GLU A 136 -11.56 -0.78 -4.52
N GLN A 137 -12.38 -0.24 -5.42
CA GLN A 137 -11.91 0.71 -6.44
C GLN A 137 -11.79 2.12 -5.86
N PRO A 138 -10.85 2.94 -6.36
CA PRO A 138 -10.78 4.35 -6.00
C PRO A 138 -12.11 5.03 -6.29
N GLN A 139 -12.57 5.89 -5.38
CA GLN A 139 -13.78 6.68 -5.63
C GLN A 139 -13.51 7.59 -6.84
N SER A 140 -14.37 7.53 -7.86
CA SER A 140 -14.21 8.36 -9.05
C SER A 140 -14.22 9.84 -8.66
N ALA A 141 -13.22 10.61 -9.08
CA ALA A 141 -13.06 12.05 -8.82
C ALA A 141 -14.24 12.94 -9.32
N HIS A 142 -15.30 12.35 -9.86
CA HIS A 142 -16.47 13.04 -10.39
C HIS A 142 -17.49 13.52 -9.34
N SER A 143 -17.30 13.29 -8.04
CA SER A 143 -18.26 13.75 -7.01
C SER A 143 -17.78 14.91 -6.14
N ASP A 144 -16.48 15.21 -6.06
CA ASP A 144 -15.95 16.06 -4.98
C ASP A 144 -15.58 17.49 -5.39
N MET A 145 -15.61 17.84 -6.68
CA MET A 145 -15.38 19.23 -7.10
C MET A 145 -16.48 20.21 -6.66
N HIS A 146 -17.64 19.73 -6.19
CA HIS A 146 -18.71 20.58 -5.68
C HIS A 146 -18.64 20.87 -4.18
N ALA A 147 -17.95 20.04 -3.37
CA ALA A 147 -17.96 20.20 -1.92
C ALA A 147 -16.94 21.23 -1.38
N GLN A 148 -15.86 21.50 -2.13
CA GLN A 148 -14.78 22.39 -1.68
C GLN A 148 -15.03 23.87 -2.03
N HIS A 149 -15.99 24.18 -2.91
CA HIS A 149 -16.37 25.57 -3.21
C HIS A 149 -17.45 26.13 -2.26
N ASP A 150 -18.32 25.29 -1.67
CA ASP A 150 -19.40 25.78 -0.80
C ASP A 150 -18.94 26.15 0.62
N ALA A 151 -17.80 25.61 1.07
CA ALA A 151 -17.24 25.93 2.39
C ALA A 151 -16.62 27.33 2.48
N ASN A 152 -16.30 27.96 1.34
CA ASN A 152 -15.67 29.28 1.29
C ASN A 152 -16.62 30.42 0.87
N ALA A 153 -17.90 30.09 0.55
CA ALA A 153 -18.91 31.08 0.17
C ALA A 153 -19.78 31.59 1.35
N HIS A 154 -19.68 30.98 2.54
CA HIS A 154 -20.58 31.28 3.67
C HIS A 154 -20.03 32.26 4.73
N HIS A 155 -18.90 32.93 4.47
CA HIS A 155 -18.27 33.83 5.46
C HIS A 155 -18.29 35.33 5.13
N HIS A 156 -19.05 35.77 4.13
CA HIS A 156 -19.28 37.20 3.89
C HIS A 156 -20.75 37.49 3.58
N GLU A 157 -21.59 37.56 4.62
CA GLU A 157 -22.74 38.48 4.68
C GLU A 157 -23.43 38.37 6.05
N ALA A 158 -23.00 39.19 7.00
CA ALA A 158 -23.79 39.51 8.19
C ALA A 158 -23.30 40.84 8.77
N ASP A 159 -23.76 41.95 8.19
CA ASP A 159 -24.05 43.19 8.91
C ASP A 159 -24.77 44.16 7.97
N HIS A 160 -26.10 44.22 8.09
CA HIS A 160 -26.87 45.48 8.12
C HIS A 160 -28.34 45.18 8.39
N ALA A 161 -28.86 45.82 9.43
CA ALA A 161 -30.22 45.68 9.92
C ALA A 161 -31.22 46.59 9.19
N SER A 162 -32.48 46.13 9.19
CA SER A 162 -33.74 46.89 9.18
C SER A 162 -34.19 47.53 7.86
N GLU A 163 -35.29 47.05 7.27
CA GLU A 163 -36.63 47.65 7.39
C GLU A 163 -37.66 46.78 6.62
N GLY A 164 -38.90 46.76 7.11
CA GLY A 164 -39.92 45.78 6.74
C GLY A 164 -40.50 45.92 5.33
N HIS A 165 -41.24 44.90 4.91
CA HIS A 165 -42.56 45.04 4.29
C HIS A 165 -43.21 43.66 4.10
N GLU A 166 -44.53 43.64 4.24
CA GLU A 166 -45.41 42.47 4.34
C GLU A 166 -45.71 41.78 2.99
N ASN A 167 -46.16 40.52 3.10
CA ASN A 167 -47.14 39.80 2.26
C ASN A 167 -46.83 39.44 0.79
N HIS A 168 -46.67 38.14 0.50
CA HIS A 168 -47.66 37.28 -0.22
C HIS A 168 -47.07 35.92 -0.62
N HIS A 169 -47.78 34.84 -0.27
CA HIS A 169 -47.83 33.58 -1.04
C HIS A 169 -48.67 33.83 -2.32
N PRO A 170 -48.49 33.08 -3.43
CA PRO A 170 -48.91 31.68 -3.46
C PRO A 170 -48.07 30.71 -4.30
N GLU A 171 -48.40 29.44 -4.06
CA GLU A 171 -48.19 28.23 -4.87
C GLU A 171 -48.40 28.46 -6.37
N ASN A 172 -47.64 27.77 -7.25
CA ASN A 172 -48.14 26.56 -7.94
C ASN A 172 -47.15 26.02 -8.99
N ASP A 173 -47.15 24.68 -9.07
CA ASP A 173 -46.78 23.76 -10.15
C ASP A 173 -46.50 24.31 -11.55
N HIS A 174 -45.49 23.75 -12.24
CA HIS A 174 -45.66 23.23 -13.60
C HIS A 174 -44.64 22.15 -13.97
N HIS A 175 -45.17 20.95 -14.20
CA HIS A 175 -44.62 19.90 -15.04
C HIS A 175 -44.33 20.40 -16.46
N HIS A 176 -43.20 20.01 -17.05
CA HIS A 176 -43.16 19.66 -18.47
C HIS A 176 -42.10 18.58 -18.74
N ALA A 177 -42.61 17.39 -19.03
CA ALA A 177 -41.93 16.36 -19.78
C ALA A 177 -41.86 16.76 -21.25
N HIS A 178 -40.72 16.52 -21.89
CA HIS A 178 -40.64 16.31 -23.33
C HIS A 178 -39.55 15.28 -23.62
N GLU A 179 -40.01 14.05 -23.87
CA GLU A 179 -39.36 13.07 -24.71
C GLU A 179 -39.35 13.59 -26.15
N HIS A 180 -38.26 13.40 -26.88
CA HIS A 180 -38.31 13.17 -28.33
C HIS A 180 -37.10 12.37 -28.80
N GLU A 181 -37.42 11.35 -29.57
CA GLU A 181 -36.60 10.26 -30.06
C GLU A 181 -35.57 10.67 -31.13
N GLN A 182 -34.44 9.98 -31.08
CA GLN A 182 -33.65 9.36 -32.16
C GLN A 182 -33.80 9.94 -33.57
N HIS A 183 -32.69 10.35 -34.20
CA HIS A 183 -32.43 10.08 -35.62
C HIS A 183 -30.92 10.16 -35.99
N THR A 184 -30.42 9.01 -36.47
CA THR A 184 -29.53 8.79 -37.63
C THR A 184 -28.04 9.18 -37.63
N ALA A 185 -27.27 8.10 -37.85
CA ALA A 185 -25.93 7.96 -38.43
C ALA A 185 -25.42 9.05 -39.39
N HIS A 186 -24.18 9.48 -39.15
CA HIS A 186 -23.26 9.99 -40.16
C HIS A 186 -21.80 9.78 -39.73
N GLU A 187 -21.04 9.09 -40.57
CA GLU A 187 -19.59 9.17 -40.73
C GLU A 187 -19.34 9.44 -42.23
N PRO A 188 -18.26 10.15 -42.65
CA PRO A 188 -16.91 9.64 -42.43
C PRO A 188 -15.76 10.68 -42.24
N ASP A 189 -14.63 10.12 -41.83
CA ASP A 189 -13.22 10.48 -42.09
C ASP A 189 -12.66 11.85 -41.65
N HIS A 190 -11.93 11.84 -40.54
CA HIS A 190 -10.73 12.68 -40.39
C HIS A 190 -9.61 11.94 -39.61
N HIS A 191 -8.49 11.74 -40.31
CA HIS A 191 -7.23 11.24 -39.79
C HIS A 191 -6.66 12.15 -38.69
N VAL A 192 -6.49 11.61 -37.48
CA VAL A 192 -5.59 12.16 -36.45
C VAL A 192 -4.74 11.04 -35.88
N SER A 193 -3.42 11.17 -36.08
CA SER A 193 -2.35 10.33 -35.54
C SER A 193 -2.53 10.08 -34.04
N HIS A 194 -2.98 8.88 -33.66
CA HIS A 194 -2.96 8.43 -32.28
C HIS A 194 -1.62 7.75 -31.98
N GLY A 195 -0.87 8.38 -31.06
CA GLY A 195 0.29 7.79 -30.43
C GLY A 195 -0.08 6.49 -29.72
N HIS A 196 0.88 5.57 -29.70
CA HIS A 196 0.84 4.30 -28.98
C HIS A 196 0.22 4.48 -27.59
N HIS A 197 -1.01 3.98 -27.43
CA HIS A 197 -1.54 3.64 -26.13
C HIS A 197 -0.84 2.35 -25.74
N GLY A 198 0.12 2.46 -24.82
CA GLY A 198 0.69 1.31 -24.15
C GLY A 198 -0.44 0.53 -23.50
N HIS A 199 -0.58 -0.72 -23.89
CA HIS A 199 -1.54 -1.65 -23.31
C HIS A 199 -1.29 -1.71 -21.80
N GLY A 200 -2.26 -1.25 -21.01
CA GLY A 200 -2.36 -1.60 -19.60
C GLY A 200 -2.56 -3.11 -19.53
N HIS A 201 -1.52 -3.82 -19.11
CA HIS A 201 -1.67 -5.20 -18.69
C HIS A 201 -2.39 -5.16 -17.35
N GLU A 202 -3.70 -5.43 -17.36
CA GLU A 202 -4.39 -5.97 -16.19
C GLU A 202 -3.76 -7.33 -15.89
N HIS A 203 -2.66 -7.31 -15.13
CA HIS A 203 -2.13 -8.51 -14.54
C HIS A 203 -3.03 -8.86 -13.35
N GLY A 204 -4.01 -9.73 -13.59
CA GLY A 204 -4.58 -10.53 -12.52
C GLY A 204 -3.46 -11.42 -11.98
N HIS A 205 -2.68 -10.90 -11.02
CA HIS A 205 -1.64 -11.65 -10.34
C HIS A 205 -2.32 -12.68 -9.44
N ASN A 206 -1.95 -13.94 -9.63
CA ASN A 206 -2.46 -15.03 -8.82
C ASN A 206 -1.72 -14.95 -7.47
N HIS A 207 -2.42 -14.54 -6.41
CA HIS A 207 -1.83 -14.35 -5.09
C HIS A 207 -1.25 -15.63 -4.46
N ASP A 208 -1.57 -16.80 -5.04
CA ASP A 208 -1.02 -18.10 -4.66
C ASP A 208 0.49 -18.24 -4.94
N ASP A 209 1.05 -17.40 -5.81
CA ASP A 209 2.46 -17.48 -6.22
C ASP A 209 3.42 -16.64 -5.34
N MET A 210 2.91 -15.99 -4.28
CA MET A 210 3.75 -15.19 -3.39
C MET A 210 4.65 -16.08 -2.50
N PRO A 211 5.93 -15.71 -2.29
CA PRO A 211 6.85 -16.48 -1.47
C PRO A 211 6.32 -16.73 -0.05
N GLY A 212 6.40 -17.99 0.39
CA GLY A 212 6.03 -18.41 1.75
C GLY A 212 4.52 -18.57 1.99
N MET A 213 3.65 -18.28 1.02
CA MET A 213 2.23 -18.58 1.14
C MET A 213 2.00 -20.09 1.24
N LEU A 214 1.15 -20.49 2.18
CA LEU A 214 0.66 -21.86 2.26
C LEU A 214 -0.33 -22.12 1.14
N THR A 215 -0.18 -23.28 0.52
CA THR A 215 -1.21 -23.85 -0.35
C THR A 215 -2.47 -24.21 0.45
N GLN A 216 -3.60 -24.33 -0.24
CA GLN A 216 -4.84 -24.82 0.36
C GLN A 216 -4.65 -26.17 1.08
N ALA A 217 -3.86 -27.08 0.50
CA ALA A 217 -3.58 -28.38 1.11
C ALA A 217 -2.79 -28.25 2.43
N GLN A 218 -1.84 -27.31 2.51
CA GLN A 218 -1.09 -27.04 3.75
C GLN A 218 -1.98 -26.38 4.82
N LEU A 219 -2.89 -25.48 4.41
CA LEU A 219 -3.88 -24.88 5.32
C LEU A 219 -4.82 -25.95 5.88
N GLU A 220 -5.29 -26.88 5.05
CA GLU A 220 -6.10 -28.03 5.48
C GLU A 220 -5.33 -28.95 6.43
N GLU A 221 -4.06 -29.24 6.14
CA GLU A 221 -3.19 -30.02 7.01
C GLU A 221 -3.05 -29.34 8.39
N LEU A 222 -2.74 -28.05 8.42
CA LEU A 222 -2.64 -27.26 9.64
C LEU A 222 -3.97 -27.23 10.42
N ALA A 223 -5.10 -27.06 9.71
CA ALA A 223 -6.42 -27.02 10.30
C ALA A 223 -6.85 -28.37 10.89
N ALA A 224 -6.38 -29.50 10.34
CA ALA A 224 -6.63 -30.84 10.84
C ALA A 224 -5.68 -31.23 12.00
N ALA A 225 -4.52 -30.60 12.11
CA ALA A 225 -3.52 -30.91 13.13
C ALA A 225 -4.00 -30.57 14.55
N ARG A 226 -3.54 -31.33 15.56
CA ARG A 226 -3.91 -31.13 16.96
C ARG A 226 -2.70 -31.15 17.88
N ASP A 227 -2.81 -30.44 19.00
CA ASP A 227 -1.86 -30.44 20.12
C ASP A 227 -0.41 -30.22 19.66
N ALA A 228 0.51 -31.13 19.99
CA ALA A 228 1.93 -31.02 19.67
C ALA A 228 2.20 -31.00 18.16
N GLU A 229 1.36 -31.67 17.36
CA GLU A 229 1.50 -31.69 15.91
C GLU A 229 1.05 -30.35 15.30
N PHE A 230 -0.01 -29.75 15.85
CA PHE A 230 -0.38 -28.38 15.49
C PHE A 230 0.76 -27.40 15.77
N ASP A 231 1.37 -27.49 16.96
CA ASP A 231 2.52 -26.64 17.30
C ASP A 231 3.67 -26.80 16.29
N ARG A 232 3.96 -28.04 15.87
CA ARG A 232 5.02 -28.32 14.89
C ARG A 232 4.70 -27.66 13.55
N LEU A 233 3.52 -27.95 12.98
CA LEU A 233 3.10 -27.45 11.68
C LEU A 233 2.95 -25.92 11.68
N PHE A 234 2.33 -25.35 12.72
CA PHE A 234 2.18 -23.89 12.85
C PHE A 234 3.55 -23.20 12.83
N LEU A 235 4.50 -23.68 13.63
CA LEU A 235 5.83 -23.06 13.70
C LEU A 235 6.61 -23.25 12.41
N THR A 236 6.58 -24.43 11.80
CA THR A 236 7.26 -24.69 10.53
C THR A 236 6.72 -23.80 9.42
N PHE A 237 5.39 -23.79 9.23
CA PHE A 237 4.76 -23.03 8.16
C PHE A 237 4.83 -21.52 8.41
N MET A 238 4.70 -21.06 9.65
CA MET A 238 4.80 -19.62 9.94
C MET A 238 6.25 -19.12 9.80
N ILE A 239 7.28 -19.95 10.01
CA ILE A 239 8.66 -19.59 9.67
C ILE A 239 8.79 -19.36 8.16
N GLU A 240 8.31 -20.30 7.35
CA GLU A 240 8.37 -20.20 5.88
C GLU A 240 7.60 -18.97 5.38
N HIS A 241 6.39 -18.76 5.91
CA HIS A 241 5.58 -17.59 5.63
C HIS A 241 6.32 -16.28 5.94
N HIS A 242 6.85 -16.13 7.16
CA HIS A 242 7.59 -14.92 7.54
C HIS A 242 8.86 -14.71 6.72
N GLU A 243 9.55 -15.77 6.31
CA GLU A 243 10.70 -15.66 5.40
C GLU A 243 10.29 -15.15 4.02
N GLY A 244 9.09 -15.52 3.56
CA GLY A 244 8.46 -14.95 2.37
C GLY A 244 8.23 -13.45 2.48
N ALA A 245 7.68 -12.99 3.61
CA ALA A 245 7.49 -11.56 3.86
C ALA A 245 8.83 -10.80 3.88
N VAL A 246 9.87 -11.36 4.50
CA VAL A 246 11.24 -10.79 4.50
C VAL A 246 11.80 -10.70 3.08
N TYR A 247 11.57 -11.73 2.26
CA TYR A 247 11.97 -11.73 0.86
C TYR A 247 11.27 -10.60 0.08
N MET A 248 9.96 -10.43 0.25
CA MET A 248 9.18 -9.37 -0.40
C MET A 248 9.66 -7.97 -0.01
N VAL A 249 9.99 -7.73 1.27
CA VAL A 249 10.56 -6.45 1.72
C VAL A 249 11.91 -6.19 1.04
N ASN A 250 12.76 -7.21 0.92
CA ASN A 250 14.04 -7.04 0.24
C ASN A 250 13.85 -6.75 -1.25
N GLU A 251 12.89 -7.40 -1.93
CA GLU A 251 12.56 -7.11 -3.33
C GLU A 251 12.10 -5.67 -3.50
N LEU A 252 11.25 -5.15 -2.59
CA LEU A 252 10.87 -3.74 -2.59
C LEU A 252 12.09 -2.83 -2.57
N PHE A 253 13.05 -3.06 -1.66
CA PHE A 253 14.25 -2.23 -1.56
C PHE A 253 15.26 -2.42 -2.71
N MET A 254 15.09 -3.45 -3.53
CA MET A 254 15.88 -3.63 -4.76
C MET A 254 15.26 -2.92 -5.97
N ALA A 255 13.97 -2.58 -5.91
CA ALA A 255 13.28 -1.94 -7.02
C ALA A 255 13.69 -0.45 -7.16
N ASP A 256 13.96 -0.03 -8.39
CA ASP A 256 14.39 1.33 -8.69
C ASP A 256 13.33 2.37 -8.26
N GLY A 257 13.71 3.26 -7.33
CA GLY A 257 12.84 4.33 -6.84
C GLY A 257 11.82 3.94 -5.76
N ALA A 258 11.69 2.65 -5.47
CA ALA A 258 10.80 2.15 -4.43
C ALA A 258 11.34 2.40 -3.02
N GLY A 259 10.44 2.40 -2.02
CA GLY A 259 10.81 2.67 -0.63
C GLY A 259 11.37 4.08 -0.39
N THR A 260 11.11 5.02 -1.31
CA THR A 260 11.48 6.44 -1.14
C THR A 260 10.36 7.25 -0.47
N ASP A 261 9.11 6.78 -0.58
CA ASP A 261 8.02 7.24 0.28
C ASP A 261 8.33 6.86 1.74
N LEU A 262 8.23 7.85 2.63
CA LEU A 262 8.63 7.68 4.02
C LEU A 262 7.70 6.74 4.80
N GLU A 263 6.42 6.68 4.42
CA GLU A 263 5.45 5.77 5.04
C GLU A 263 5.73 4.34 4.60
N SER A 264 5.92 4.10 3.29
CA SER A 264 6.31 2.80 2.73
C SER A 264 7.61 2.29 3.32
N TYR A 265 8.64 3.14 3.38
CA TYR A 265 9.94 2.79 3.91
C TYR A 265 9.85 2.32 5.37
N ARG A 266 9.18 3.10 6.22
CA ARG A 266 9.04 2.79 7.65
C ARG A 266 8.30 1.49 7.86
N LEU A 267 7.15 1.33 7.18
CA LEU A 267 6.36 0.11 7.28
C LEU A 267 7.16 -1.12 6.85
N ALA A 268 7.87 -1.05 5.72
CA ALA A 268 8.69 -2.17 5.24
C ALA A 268 9.82 -2.52 6.22
N VAL A 269 10.50 -1.53 6.81
CA VAL A 269 11.54 -1.76 7.83
C VAL A 269 10.95 -2.38 9.10
N ASP A 270 9.79 -1.91 9.55
CA ASP A 270 9.11 -2.43 10.75
C ASP A 270 8.70 -3.88 10.53
N ILE A 271 8.04 -4.19 9.40
CA ILE A 271 7.71 -5.56 8.98
C ILE A 271 8.99 -6.42 9.00
N TYR A 272 10.06 -6.00 8.33
CA TYR A 272 11.31 -6.77 8.31
C TYR A 272 11.84 -7.09 9.72
N ALA A 273 11.88 -6.08 10.60
CA ALA A 273 12.44 -6.23 11.94
C ALA A 273 11.60 -7.15 12.83
N GLU A 274 10.28 -7.04 12.76
CA GLU A 274 9.35 -7.90 13.48
C GLU A 274 9.43 -9.33 12.98
N GLN A 275 9.32 -9.54 11.67
CA GLN A 275 9.31 -10.87 11.05
C GLN A 275 10.61 -11.64 11.35
N VAL A 276 11.78 -11.01 11.26
CA VAL A 276 13.08 -11.63 11.62
C VAL A 276 13.12 -12.04 13.09
N THR A 277 12.59 -11.20 13.98
CA THR A 277 12.54 -11.49 15.41
C THR A 277 11.62 -12.69 15.70
N GLU A 278 10.47 -12.74 15.04
CA GLU A 278 9.52 -13.84 15.18
C GLU A 278 10.04 -15.16 14.62
N ILE A 279 10.69 -15.15 13.45
CA ILE A 279 11.40 -16.33 12.91
C ILE A 279 12.38 -16.88 13.95
N ALA A 280 13.22 -16.02 14.53
CA ALA A 280 14.20 -16.45 15.54
C ALA A 280 13.53 -17.03 16.80
N MET A 281 12.37 -16.51 17.19
CA MET A 281 11.59 -17.06 18.31
C MET A 281 11.00 -18.43 17.97
N MET A 282 10.41 -18.58 16.77
CA MET A 282 9.78 -19.82 16.32
C MET A 282 10.80 -20.95 16.15
N ARG A 283 11.97 -20.68 15.57
CA ARG A 283 13.08 -21.64 15.48
C ARG A 283 13.46 -22.18 16.85
N LYS A 284 13.63 -21.31 17.84
CA LYS A 284 13.91 -21.72 19.23
C LYS A 284 12.74 -22.48 19.88
N MET A 285 11.50 -22.24 19.46
CA MET A 285 10.34 -23.01 19.94
C MET A 285 10.37 -24.44 19.40
N LEU A 286 10.69 -24.63 18.12
CA LEU A 286 10.87 -25.96 17.51
C LEU A 286 12.01 -26.73 18.21
N GLU A 287 13.18 -26.12 18.37
CA GLU A 287 14.33 -26.73 19.05
C GLU A 287 13.98 -27.19 20.48
N ARG A 288 13.34 -26.33 21.27
CA ARG A 288 12.94 -26.67 22.66
C ARG A 288 11.92 -27.80 22.73
N LYS A 289 11.11 -27.98 21.68
CA LYS A 289 10.13 -29.05 21.56
C LYS A 289 10.74 -30.34 21.00
N GLY A 290 11.98 -30.30 20.52
CA GLY A 290 12.67 -31.45 19.92
C GLY A 290 12.25 -31.72 18.48
N PHE A 291 11.75 -30.71 17.77
CA PHE A 291 11.44 -30.78 16.35
C PHE A 291 12.57 -30.23 15.50
N ASP A 292 12.65 -30.71 14.26
CA ASP A 292 13.58 -30.18 13.27
C ASP A 292 13.22 -28.73 12.92
N VAL A 293 14.25 -27.91 12.75
CA VAL A 293 14.11 -26.52 12.31
C VAL A 293 14.26 -26.48 10.79
N PRO A 294 13.31 -25.90 10.05
CA PRO A 294 13.43 -25.82 8.60
C PRO A 294 14.61 -24.93 8.20
N GLU A 295 15.31 -25.35 7.14
CA GLU A 295 16.25 -24.49 6.43
C GLU A 295 15.51 -23.28 5.85
N PRO A 296 16.17 -22.11 5.73
CA PRO A 296 15.54 -20.93 5.14
C PRO A 296 15.02 -21.19 3.71
N LEU A 297 13.93 -20.51 3.32
CA LEU A 297 13.40 -20.50 1.95
C LEU A 297 14.51 -20.33 0.90
N ARG A 298 14.47 -21.16 -0.14
CA ARG A 298 15.48 -21.16 -1.22
C ARG A 298 15.56 -19.79 -1.90
N GLU A 299 14.41 -19.18 -2.17
CA GLU A 299 14.30 -17.85 -2.79
C GLU A 299 15.00 -16.79 -1.93
N LEU A 300 14.81 -16.84 -0.61
CA LEU A 300 15.50 -15.95 0.33
C LEU A 300 17.00 -16.23 0.38
N GLN A 301 17.43 -17.50 0.35
CA GLN A 301 18.84 -17.86 0.29
C GLN A 301 19.51 -17.35 -1.00
N GLU A 302 18.83 -17.49 -2.14
CA GLU A 302 19.28 -17.01 -3.44
C GLU A 302 19.36 -15.48 -3.46
N GLN A 303 18.35 -14.79 -2.94
CA GLN A 303 18.34 -13.33 -2.81
C GLN A 303 19.50 -12.82 -1.94
N GLN A 304 19.74 -13.45 -0.79
CA GLN A 304 20.88 -13.14 0.06
C GLN A 304 22.22 -13.41 -0.64
N ALA A 305 22.30 -14.46 -1.46
CA ALA A 305 23.49 -14.75 -2.24
C ALA A 305 23.74 -13.67 -3.32
N ARG A 306 22.68 -13.18 -3.98
CA ARG A 306 22.75 -12.04 -4.93
C ARG A 306 23.24 -10.77 -4.24
N LEU A 307 22.68 -10.43 -3.08
CA LEU A 307 23.11 -9.28 -2.27
C LEU A 307 24.58 -9.35 -1.87
N ARG A 308 25.07 -10.55 -1.53
CA ARG A 308 26.47 -10.75 -1.15
C ARG A 308 27.43 -10.65 -2.34
N ASN A 309 26.99 -10.97 -3.56
CA ASN A 309 27.83 -10.91 -4.75
C ASN A 309 27.11 -10.29 -5.97
N PRO A 310 26.94 -8.96 -5.99
CA PRO A 310 26.18 -8.27 -7.04
C PRO A 310 26.77 -8.45 -8.45
N GLN A 311 28.10 -8.63 -8.54
CA GLN A 311 28.80 -8.75 -9.81
C GLN A 311 28.66 -10.13 -10.49
N ALA A 312 28.28 -11.17 -9.75
CA ALA A 312 28.03 -12.49 -10.34
C ALA A 312 26.64 -12.61 -10.99
N ALA A 313 25.65 -11.85 -10.50
CA ALA A 313 24.28 -11.88 -11.01
C ALA A 313 24.13 -11.27 -12.43
N GLY A 314 25.01 -10.34 -12.81
CA GLY A 314 25.02 -9.73 -14.15
C GLY A 314 25.62 -10.60 -15.27
N ASN A 315 26.07 -11.82 -14.96
CA ASN A 315 26.69 -12.74 -15.91
C ASN A 315 25.83 -14.00 -16.21
N GLU A 316 24.56 -14.02 -15.80
CA GLU A 316 23.65 -15.04 -16.32
C GLU A 316 23.38 -14.74 -17.80
N PRO A 317 23.54 -15.71 -18.71
CA PRO A 317 23.22 -15.49 -20.11
C PRO A 317 21.71 -15.32 -20.20
N HIS A 318 21.27 -14.08 -20.47
CA HIS A 318 19.92 -13.85 -20.99
C HIS A 318 19.68 -14.86 -22.10
N GLY A 319 18.67 -15.71 -21.91
CA GLY A 319 18.23 -16.70 -22.89
C GLY A 319 17.84 -16.02 -24.19
N HIS A 320 18.82 -15.75 -25.03
CA HIS A 320 18.59 -15.69 -26.45
C HIS A 320 18.24 -17.11 -26.84
N HIS A 321 16.98 -17.33 -27.22
CA HIS A 321 16.61 -18.44 -28.08
C HIS A 321 17.57 -18.43 -29.27
N ALA A 322 18.60 -19.27 -29.20
CA ALA A 322 19.39 -19.62 -30.36
C ALA A 322 18.44 -20.34 -31.32
N PRO A 323 18.37 -19.97 -32.60
CA PRO A 323 17.60 -20.73 -33.57
C PRO A 323 18.19 -22.15 -33.60
N GLU A 324 17.32 -23.15 -33.44
CA GLU A 324 17.68 -24.55 -33.62
C GLU A 324 18.39 -24.71 -34.96
N THR A 325 19.70 -24.96 -34.92
CA THR A 325 20.43 -25.39 -36.10
C THR A 325 20.01 -26.83 -36.39
N GLU A 326 19.22 -27.02 -37.45
CA GLU A 326 18.97 -28.34 -38.03
C GLU A 326 20.28 -29.10 -38.21
N PRO A 327 20.33 -30.41 -37.92
CA PRO A 327 21.51 -31.22 -38.19
C PRO A 327 21.69 -31.37 -39.71
N ALA A 328 22.87 -30.99 -40.20
CA ALA A 328 23.26 -31.10 -41.59
C ALA A 328 23.10 -32.54 -42.15
N PRO A 329 22.65 -32.71 -43.41
CA PRO A 329 22.48 -34.03 -44.01
C PRO A 329 23.84 -34.72 -44.20
N ALA A 330 23.89 -36.00 -43.82
CA ALA A 330 25.07 -36.85 -43.97
C ALA A 330 25.53 -36.94 -45.43
N GLN A 331 26.82 -36.68 -45.67
CA GLN A 331 27.45 -36.87 -46.98
C GLN A 331 27.57 -38.37 -47.33
N PRO A 332 27.34 -38.77 -48.60
CA PRO A 332 27.53 -40.15 -49.02
C PRO A 332 29.02 -40.49 -49.14
N GLN A 333 29.45 -41.55 -48.46
CA GLN A 333 30.80 -42.08 -48.62
C GLN A 333 30.96 -42.72 -50.00
N HIS A 334 31.79 -42.09 -50.84
CA HIS A 334 32.26 -42.68 -52.09
C HIS A 334 33.18 -43.87 -51.80
N ARG A 335 32.70 -45.07 -52.12
CA ARG A 335 33.46 -46.32 -52.16
C ARG A 335 34.28 -46.35 -53.44
N HIS A 336 35.58 -46.07 -53.38
CA HIS A 336 36.50 -46.38 -54.48
C HIS A 336 36.98 -47.83 -54.40
N HIS A 337 36.66 -48.57 -55.46
CA HIS A 337 37.28 -49.83 -55.88
C HIS A 337 38.58 -49.57 -56.66
N HIS A 338 39.37 -50.64 -56.80
CA HIS A 338 40.57 -50.85 -57.63
C HIS A 338 41.93 -50.60 -56.95
N HIS A 339 42.95 -51.46 -57.11
CA HIS A 339 43.03 -52.84 -57.59
C HIS A 339 44.29 -53.48 -57.02
#